data_AF-A0A2T0SXP4-F1
#
_entry.id   AF-A0A2T0SXP4-F1
#
_cell.length_a   1.000
_cell.length_b   1.000
_cell.length_c   1.000
_cell.angle_alpha   90.00
_cell.angle_beta   90.00
_cell.angle_gamma   90.00
#
_symmetry.space_group_name_H-M   'P 1'
#
loop_
_entity.id
_entity.type
_entity.pdbx_description
1 polymer ?
#
loop_
_entity_poly.entity_id
_entity_poly.type
_entity_poly.pdbx_seq_one_letter_code
_entity_poly.pdbx_strand_id
1 'polypeptide(L)'
;MDSERARVARDWLGGWGVSAVGDAWVCLTPDGDEESFSANDIAHEWTEKALEDPALDGAGRVRVALGLLDLLDQYAVAMYLKVTPLDPATEHLLWQAFRDRLEHPASAESVTYALWVDWFEDPATVETAFAEVVAGLEELTEGPLRRARRVLVVSGPVPWRLKHDLYRRAAATPVLHEALFHGLRGSLHDVYGDLDREAALHLLAALDLPEERVAVLRGDIKAL
;
A
#
# COMPACT_ATOMS: atom_id res chain seq x y z
N MET A 1 1.52 -8.83 -17.97
CA MET A 1 0.40 -9.80 -18.02
C MET A 1 -0.55 -9.33 -16.93
N ASP A 2 -1.78 -9.00 -17.29
CA ASP A 2 -2.75 -8.50 -16.30
C ASP A 2 -3.06 -9.58 -15.27
N SER A 3 -3.21 -9.18 -14.01
CA SER A 3 -3.63 -10.10 -12.96
C SER A 3 -5.02 -10.67 -13.29
N GLU A 4 -5.34 -11.84 -12.72
CA GLU A 4 -6.70 -12.39 -12.83
C GLU A 4 -7.75 -11.41 -12.30
N ARG A 5 -7.43 -10.68 -11.21
CA ARG A 5 -8.29 -9.65 -10.64
C ARG A 5 -8.51 -8.49 -11.62
N ALA A 6 -7.47 -8.00 -12.27
CA ALA A 6 -7.57 -6.95 -13.27
C ALA A 6 -8.47 -7.37 -14.45
N ARG A 7 -8.41 -8.64 -14.87
CA ARG A 7 -9.33 -9.17 -15.88
C ARG A 7 -10.78 -9.17 -15.39
N VAL A 8 -11.03 -9.65 -14.16
CA VAL A 8 -12.38 -9.64 -13.56
C VAL A 8 -12.96 -8.23 -13.50
N ALA A 9 -12.17 -7.25 -13.05
CA ALA A 9 -12.63 -5.86 -13.01
C ALA A 9 -12.90 -5.28 -14.40
N ARG A 10 -12.07 -5.61 -15.40
CA ARG A 10 -12.30 -5.16 -16.78
C ARG A 10 -13.57 -5.77 -17.38
N ASP A 11 -13.81 -7.06 -17.14
CA ASP A 11 -15.03 -7.73 -17.60
C ASP A 11 -16.27 -7.13 -16.92
N TRP A 12 -16.18 -6.85 -15.62
CA TRP A 12 -17.24 -6.17 -14.88
C TRP A 12 -17.51 -4.76 -15.42
N LEU A 13 -16.47 -3.93 -15.62
CA LEU A 13 -16.57 -2.60 -16.24
C LEU A 13 -17.22 -2.67 -17.64
N GLY A 14 -16.86 -3.67 -18.45
CA GLY A 14 -17.46 -3.89 -19.76
C GLY A 14 -18.97 -4.17 -19.69
N GLY A 15 -19.44 -4.83 -18.64
CA GLY A 15 -20.88 -5.01 -18.36
C GLY A 15 -21.62 -3.69 -18.08
N TRP A 16 -20.89 -2.65 -17.64
CA TRP A 16 -21.38 -1.29 -17.45
C TRP A 16 -21.14 -0.39 -18.68
N GLY A 17 -20.70 -0.94 -19.81
CA GLY A 17 -20.39 -0.17 -21.01
C GLY A 17 -19.10 0.66 -20.91
N VAL A 18 -18.20 0.31 -19.98
CA VAL A 18 -16.96 1.02 -19.72
C VAL A 18 -15.77 0.26 -20.30
N SER A 19 -14.91 0.95 -21.04
CA SER A 19 -13.73 0.35 -21.66
C SER A 19 -12.56 1.32 -21.72
N ALA A 20 -11.33 0.77 -21.76
CA ALA A 20 -10.12 1.56 -21.94
C ALA A 20 -9.85 1.83 -23.42
N VAL A 21 -9.58 3.08 -23.77
CA VAL A 21 -9.23 3.55 -25.12
C VAL A 21 -7.98 4.41 -25.04
N GLY A 22 -6.82 3.81 -25.37
CA GLY A 22 -5.53 4.44 -25.14
C GLY A 22 -5.28 4.65 -23.65
N ASP A 23 -4.98 5.89 -23.25
CA ASP A 23 -4.77 6.29 -21.85
C ASP A 23 -6.06 6.80 -21.16
N ALA A 24 -7.19 6.77 -21.86
CA ALA A 24 -8.49 7.22 -21.37
C ALA A 24 -9.44 6.04 -21.15
N TRP A 25 -10.52 6.31 -20.43
CA TRP A 25 -11.65 5.39 -20.28
C TRP A 25 -12.90 6.01 -20.88
N VAL A 26 -13.69 5.21 -21.58
CA VAL A 26 -14.95 5.66 -22.17
C VAL A 26 -16.11 4.88 -21.59
N CYS A 27 -17.22 5.57 -21.32
CA CYS A 27 -18.49 4.98 -20.94
C CYS A 27 -19.54 5.32 -22.00
N LEU A 28 -20.31 4.31 -22.42
CA LEU A 28 -21.48 4.52 -23.27
C LEU A 28 -22.67 4.94 -22.40
N THR A 29 -23.25 6.10 -22.70
CA THR A 29 -24.49 6.55 -22.07
C THR A 29 -25.69 5.75 -22.62
N PRO A 30 -26.85 5.77 -21.93
CA PRO A 30 -28.07 5.13 -22.43
C PRO A 30 -28.53 5.64 -23.81
N ASP A 31 -28.20 6.88 -24.14
CA ASP A 31 -28.54 7.51 -25.43
C ASP A 31 -27.54 7.17 -26.55
N GLY A 32 -26.45 6.46 -26.22
CA GLY A 32 -25.42 6.03 -27.17
C GLY A 32 -24.27 7.01 -27.35
N ASP A 33 -24.24 8.11 -26.59
CA ASP A 33 -23.12 9.05 -26.56
C ASP A 33 -21.95 8.47 -25.75
N GLU A 34 -20.71 8.77 -26.19
CA GLU A 34 -19.49 8.39 -25.48
C GLU A 34 -19.04 9.51 -24.56
N GLU A 35 -18.90 9.19 -23.27
CA GLU A 35 -18.28 10.08 -22.27
C GLU A 35 -16.87 9.58 -21.92
N SER A 36 -15.93 10.51 -21.77
CA SER A 36 -14.52 10.22 -21.48
C SER A 36 -14.18 10.53 -20.03
N PHE A 37 -13.45 9.62 -19.40
CA PHE A 37 -13.09 9.62 -17.98
C PHE A 37 -11.60 9.41 -17.82
N SER A 38 -11.02 10.06 -16.80
CA SER A 38 -9.68 9.72 -16.33
C SER A 38 -9.70 8.42 -15.51
N ALA A 39 -8.54 7.80 -15.32
CA ALA A 39 -8.41 6.64 -14.42
C ALA A 39 -8.86 6.95 -12.99
N ASN A 40 -8.67 8.20 -12.52
CA ASN A 40 -9.11 8.63 -11.20
C ASN A 40 -10.64 8.77 -11.13
N ASP A 41 -11.29 9.26 -12.19
CA ASP A 41 -12.76 9.30 -12.25
C ASP A 41 -13.32 7.87 -12.21
N ILE A 42 -12.71 6.94 -12.97
CA ILE A 42 -13.08 5.52 -12.90
C ILE A 42 -12.92 4.98 -11.48
N ALA A 43 -11.79 5.27 -10.84
CA ALA A 43 -11.49 4.78 -9.51
C ALA A 43 -12.50 5.28 -8.46
N HIS A 44 -12.99 6.51 -8.56
CA HIS A 44 -14.03 7.01 -7.67
C HIS A 44 -15.39 6.38 -7.96
N GLU A 45 -15.89 6.57 -9.18
CA GLU A 45 -17.29 6.27 -9.48
C GLU A 45 -17.55 4.75 -9.54
N TRP A 46 -16.62 3.96 -10.09
CA TRP A 46 -16.86 2.52 -10.28
C TRP A 46 -16.43 1.67 -9.10
N THR A 47 -15.55 2.16 -8.22
CA THR A 47 -15.27 1.44 -6.96
C THR A 47 -16.49 1.47 -6.05
N GLU A 48 -17.14 2.64 -5.90
CA GLU A 48 -18.38 2.77 -5.14
C GLU A 48 -19.47 1.84 -5.69
N LYS A 49 -19.72 1.89 -7.01
CA LYS A 49 -20.67 0.99 -7.67
C LYS A 49 -20.34 -0.48 -7.48
N ALA A 50 -19.06 -0.87 -7.56
CA ALA A 50 -18.64 -2.26 -7.38
C ALA A 50 -18.89 -2.76 -5.95
N LEU A 51 -18.68 -1.90 -4.94
CA LEU A 51 -18.88 -2.24 -3.54
C LEU A 51 -20.37 -2.29 -3.14
N GLU A 52 -21.23 -1.62 -3.90
CA GLU A 52 -22.68 -1.61 -3.70
C GLU A 52 -23.45 -2.59 -4.60
N ASP A 53 -22.79 -3.22 -5.57
CA ASP A 53 -23.43 -4.07 -6.58
C ASP A 53 -24.21 -5.25 -5.94
N PRO A 54 -25.55 -5.27 -6.05
CA PRO A 54 -26.38 -6.33 -5.46
C PRO A 54 -26.24 -7.69 -6.17
N ALA A 55 -25.67 -7.71 -7.39
CA ALA A 55 -25.41 -8.96 -8.11
C ALA A 55 -24.14 -9.68 -7.61
N LEU A 56 -23.29 -8.99 -6.85
CA LEU A 56 -22.06 -9.53 -6.29
C LEU A 56 -22.23 -9.83 -4.79
N ASP A 57 -21.69 -10.98 -4.34
CA ASP A 57 -21.51 -11.24 -2.92
C ASP A 57 -20.36 -10.37 -2.35
N GLY A 58 -20.22 -10.33 -1.01
CA GLY A 58 -19.21 -9.48 -0.34
C GLY A 58 -17.78 -9.70 -0.87
N ALA A 59 -17.40 -10.96 -1.06
CA ALA A 59 -16.11 -11.30 -1.62
C ALA A 59 -15.98 -10.91 -3.10
N GLY A 60 -17.04 -11.05 -3.90
CA GLY A 60 -17.09 -10.64 -5.31
C GLY A 60 -16.89 -9.14 -5.47
N ARG A 61 -17.56 -8.33 -4.64
CA ARG A 61 -17.43 -6.87 -4.61
C ARG A 61 -15.99 -6.44 -4.35
N VAL A 62 -15.36 -7.02 -3.33
CA VAL A 62 -13.97 -6.71 -3.00
C VAL A 62 -13.00 -7.22 -4.06
N ARG A 63 -13.24 -8.38 -4.69
CA ARG A 63 -12.42 -8.85 -5.81
C ARG A 63 -12.46 -7.90 -7.00
N VAL A 64 -13.64 -7.35 -7.32
CA VAL A 64 -13.77 -6.34 -8.38
C VAL A 64 -13.03 -5.07 -7.98
N ALA A 65 -13.24 -4.54 -6.77
CA ALA A 65 -12.53 -3.35 -6.30
C ALA A 65 -11.00 -3.54 -6.30
N LEU A 66 -10.48 -4.68 -5.84
CA LEU A 66 -9.05 -5.00 -5.92
C LEU A 66 -8.56 -5.13 -7.36
N GLY A 67 -9.39 -5.61 -8.27
CA GLY A 67 -9.10 -5.61 -9.70
C GLY A 67 -9.05 -4.20 -10.30
N LEU A 68 -9.92 -3.28 -9.86
CA LEU A 68 -9.85 -1.86 -10.22
C LEU A 68 -8.56 -1.23 -9.71
N LEU A 69 -8.12 -1.57 -8.49
CA LEU A 69 -6.83 -1.14 -7.96
C LEU A 69 -5.66 -1.67 -8.81
N ASP A 70 -5.70 -2.93 -9.22
CA ASP A 70 -4.68 -3.52 -10.10
C ASP A 70 -4.67 -2.87 -11.50
N LEU A 71 -5.82 -2.45 -12.02
CA LEU A 71 -5.95 -1.81 -13.34
C LEU A 71 -5.54 -0.35 -13.37
N LEU A 72 -5.97 0.41 -12.35
CA LEU A 72 -5.93 1.87 -12.37
C LEU A 72 -4.76 2.43 -11.55
N ASP A 73 -4.25 1.63 -10.59
CA ASP A 73 -3.28 2.03 -9.57
C ASP A 73 -3.62 3.38 -8.93
N GLN A 74 -4.90 3.58 -8.56
CA GLN A 74 -5.38 4.82 -7.96
C GLN A 74 -5.68 4.66 -6.47
N TYR A 75 -5.23 5.63 -5.68
CA TYR A 75 -5.44 5.72 -4.24
C TYR A 75 -6.92 5.64 -3.84
N ALA A 76 -7.81 6.28 -4.62
CA ALA A 76 -9.24 6.32 -4.35
C ALA A 76 -9.82 4.92 -4.11
N VAL A 77 -9.38 3.90 -4.86
CA VAL A 77 -9.87 2.53 -4.69
C VAL A 77 -9.54 1.97 -3.30
N ALA A 78 -8.31 2.20 -2.83
CA ALA A 78 -7.87 1.77 -1.50
C ALA A 78 -8.62 2.51 -0.39
N MET A 79 -8.88 3.82 -0.57
CA MET A 79 -9.67 4.63 0.35
C MET A 79 -11.11 4.07 0.51
N TYR A 80 -11.79 3.71 -0.59
CA TYR A 80 -13.12 3.09 -0.49
C TYR A 80 -13.07 1.72 0.19
N LEU A 81 -12.05 0.91 -0.10
CA LEU A 81 -11.84 -0.38 0.58
C LEU A 81 -11.63 -0.21 2.09
N LYS A 82 -10.89 0.83 2.53
CA LYS A 82 -10.67 1.14 3.95
C LYS A 82 -11.97 1.42 4.70
N VAL A 83 -12.89 2.19 4.11
CA VAL A 83 -14.13 2.62 4.78
C VAL A 83 -15.26 1.61 4.65
N THR A 84 -15.11 0.61 3.79
CA THR A 84 -16.10 -0.45 3.60
C THR A 84 -16.02 -1.46 4.73
N PRO A 85 -17.12 -1.76 5.45
CA PRO A 85 -17.14 -2.83 6.44
C PRO A 85 -16.91 -4.19 5.77
N LEU A 86 -15.83 -4.87 6.13
CA LEU A 86 -15.50 -6.20 5.60
C LEU A 86 -15.69 -7.27 6.68
N ASP A 87 -16.20 -8.42 6.28
CA ASP A 87 -16.11 -9.62 7.11
C ASP A 87 -14.66 -10.17 7.12
N PRO A 88 -14.29 -11.03 8.08
CA PRO A 88 -12.91 -11.53 8.19
C PRO A 88 -12.38 -12.26 6.95
N ALA A 89 -13.24 -12.96 6.20
CA ALA A 89 -12.81 -13.66 5.00
C ALA A 89 -12.48 -12.69 3.87
N THR A 90 -13.27 -11.63 3.74
CA THR A 90 -13.08 -10.58 2.75
C THR A 90 -11.91 -9.67 3.14
N GLU A 91 -11.71 -9.40 4.43
CA GLU A 91 -10.52 -8.71 4.94
C GLU A 91 -9.22 -9.48 4.62
N HIS A 92 -9.25 -10.82 4.76
CA HIS A 92 -8.10 -11.65 4.37
C HIS A 92 -7.74 -11.49 2.87
N LEU A 93 -8.75 -11.38 2.00
CA LEU A 93 -8.53 -11.14 0.57
C LEU A 93 -7.88 -9.79 0.30
N LEU A 94 -8.29 -8.74 1.01
CA LEU A 94 -7.68 -7.41 0.94
C LEU A 94 -6.20 -7.47 1.28
N TRP A 95 -5.85 -8.05 2.43
CA TRP A 95 -4.46 -8.11 2.88
C TRP A 95 -3.59 -8.99 2.00
N GLN A 96 -4.14 -10.08 1.47
CA GLN A 96 -3.44 -10.89 0.46
C GLN A 96 -3.14 -10.06 -0.80
N ALA A 97 -4.12 -9.33 -1.33
CA ALA A 97 -3.92 -8.53 -2.53
C ALA A 97 -2.93 -7.37 -2.30
N PHE A 98 -2.94 -6.74 -1.13
CA PHE A 98 -1.96 -5.72 -0.76
C PHE A 98 -0.55 -6.32 -0.71
N ARG A 99 -0.39 -7.49 -0.09
CA ARG A 99 0.89 -8.22 -0.10
C ARG A 99 1.34 -8.53 -1.53
N ASP A 100 0.48 -9.11 -2.37
CA ASP A 100 0.80 -9.40 -3.77
C ASP A 100 1.27 -8.15 -4.51
N ARG A 101 0.57 -7.03 -4.33
CA ARG A 101 0.89 -5.76 -5.00
C ARG A 101 2.22 -5.20 -4.52
N LEU A 102 2.49 -5.26 -3.21
CA LEU A 102 3.76 -4.84 -2.62
C LEU A 102 4.93 -5.75 -3.04
N GLU A 103 4.68 -7.01 -3.37
CA GLU A 103 5.68 -7.93 -3.91
C GLU A 103 5.83 -7.84 -5.44
N HIS A 104 4.88 -7.25 -6.16
CA HIS A 104 4.90 -7.16 -7.61
C HIS A 104 6.00 -6.20 -8.11
N PRO A 105 6.69 -6.47 -9.24
CA PRO A 105 7.74 -5.59 -9.77
C PRO A 105 7.27 -4.19 -10.16
N ALA A 106 6.03 -4.04 -10.64
CA ALA A 106 5.45 -2.74 -10.97
C ALA A 106 5.32 -1.85 -9.72
N SER A 107 5.22 -0.52 -9.92
CA SER A 107 5.00 0.43 -8.81
C SER A 107 3.78 0.02 -7.97
N ALA A 108 3.81 0.31 -6.68
CA ALA A 108 2.71 0.06 -5.74
C ALA A 108 2.35 1.37 -5.01
N GLU A 109 2.54 2.51 -5.69
CA GLU A 109 2.42 3.86 -5.13
C GLU A 109 1.12 4.06 -4.38
N SER A 110 -0.02 3.73 -5.00
CA SER A 110 -1.34 3.89 -4.39
C SER A 110 -1.53 3.03 -3.14
N VAL A 111 -1.05 1.79 -3.14
CA VAL A 111 -1.10 0.94 -1.93
C VAL A 111 -0.17 1.47 -0.85
N THR A 112 1.05 1.89 -1.19
CA THR A 112 1.99 2.43 -0.20
C THR A 112 1.53 3.75 0.39
N TYR A 113 0.93 4.62 -0.43
CA TYR A 113 0.39 5.89 0.02
C TYR A 113 -0.83 5.66 0.91
N ALA A 114 -1.75 4.79 0.51
CA ALA A 114 -2.91 4.47 1.31
C ALA A 114 -2.51 3.84 2.65
N LEU A 115 -1.57 2.87 2.66
CA LEU A 115 -1.01 2.31 3.90
C LEU A 115 -0.46 3.38 4.83
N TRP A 116 0.25 4.37 4.29
CA TRP A 116 0.76 5.49 5.06
C TRP A 116 -0.38 6.29 5.70
N VAL A 117 -1.26 6.90 4.89
CA VAL A 117 -2.23 7.91 5.35
C VAL A 117 -3.50 7.34 5.99
N ASP A 118 -3.96 6.16 5.55
CA ASP A 118 -5.25 5.61 6.00
C ASP A 118 -5.12 4.53 7.06
N TRP A 119 -4.03 3.76 7.05
CA TRP A 119 -3.85 2.64 7.97
C TRP A 119 -2.81 2.90 9.04
N PHE A 120 -1.62 3.39 8.69
CA PHE A 120 -0.54 3.58 9.65
C PHE A 120 -0.70 4.83 10.52
N GLU A 121 -1.30 5.89 9.99
CA GLU A 121 -1.66 7.08 10.77
C GLU A 121 -2.90 6.88 11.65
N ASP A 122 -3.67 5.80 11.46
CA ASP A 122 -4.88 5.51 12.21
C ASP A 122 -4.60 4.56 13.41
N PRO A 123 -4.68 5.06 14.66
CA PRO A 123 -4.44 4.23 15.85
C PRO A 123 -5.35 3.02 15.98
N ALA A 124 -6.53 3.04 15.36
CA ALA A 124 -7.47 1.92 15.39
C ALA A 124 -7.06 0.76 14.48
N THR A 125 -6.20 1.00 13.48
CA THR A 125 -5.87 -0.03 12.47
C THR A 125 -4.38 -0.28 12.30
N VAL A 126 -3.50 0.61 12.74
CA VAL A 126 -2.04 0.52 12.52
C VAL A 126 -1.44 -0.81 12.97
N GLU A 127 -1.88 -1.35 14.11
CA GLU A 127 -1.35 -2.61 14.64
C GLU A 127 -1.68 -3.81 13.74
N THR A 128 -2.96 -3.96 13.38
CA THR A 128 -3.43 -5.01 12.47
C THR A 128 -2.83 -4.84 11.08
N ALA A 129 -2.89 -3.63 10.53
CA ALA A 129 -2.44 -3.36 9.17
C ALA A 129 -0.94 -3.61 9.02
N PHE A 130 -0.13 -3.16 9.99
CA PHE A 130 1.31 -3.41 9.95
C PHE A 130 1.61 -4.90 10.09
N ALA A 131 0.96 -5.61 11.00
CA ALA A 131 1.12 -7.06 11.16
C ALA A 131 0.79 -7.82 9.86
N GLU A 132 -0.30 -7.46 9.19
CA GLU A 132 -0.73 -8.10 7.94
C GLU A 132 0.25 -7.91 6.78
N VAL A 133 0.82 -6.71 6.62
CA VAL A 133 1.76 -6.45 5.51
C VAL A 133 3.16 -6.99 5.77
N VAL A 134 3.55 -7.23 7.04
CA VAL A 134 4.86 -7.81 7.38
C VAL A 134 4.82 -9.32 7.62
N ALA A 135 3.63 -9.92 7.68
CA ALA A 135 3.46 -11.37 7.78
C ALA A 135 4.21 -12.08 6.63
N GLY A 136 4.93 -13.16 6.92
CA GLY A 136 5.66 -13.92 5.90
C GLY A 136 6.99 -13.29 5.45
N LEU A 137 7.53 -12.30 6.17
CA LEU A 137 8.84 -11.68 5.89
C LEU A 137 10.01 -12.36 6.63
N GLU A 138 9.87 -13.60 7.08
CA GLU A 138 10.94 -14.37 7.71
C GLU A 138 12.05 -14.69 6.69
N GLU A 139 11.68 -14.98 5.45
CA GLU A 139 12.59 -15.24 4.33
C GLU A 139 12.48 -14.13 3.28
N LEU A 140 13.54 -13.33 3.16
CA LEU A 140 13.59 -12.19 2.23
C LEU A 140 13.98 -12.62 0.80
N THR A 141 13.14 -13.46 0.18
CA THR A 141 13.21 -13.74 -1.26
C THR A 141 12.78 -12.52 -2.08
N GLU A 142 12.89 -12.55 -3.41
CA GLU A 142 12.77 -11.35 -4.26
C GLU A 142 11.47 -10.56 -4.07
N GLY A 143 10.32 -11.24 -4.00
CA GLY A 143 9.00 -10.61 -3.73
C GLY A 143 8.91 -10.03 -2.32
N PRO A 144 9.01 -10.86 -1.26
CA PRO A 144 9.10 -10.43 0.13
C PRO A 144 10.10 -9.29 0.39
N LEU A 145 11.26 -9.30 -0.28
CA LEU A 145 12.26 -8.24 -0.19
C LEU A 145 11.74 -6.91 -0.76
N ARG A 146 11.04 -6.92 -1.89
CA ARG A 146 10.35 -5.72 -2.43
C ARG A 146 9.28 -5.22 -1.46
N ARG A 147 8.48 -6.12 -0.90
CA ARG A 147 7.48 -5.76 0.11
C ARG A 147 8.12 -5.12 1.33
N ALA A 148 9.13 -5.76 1.91
CA ALA A 148 9.87 -5.23 3.06
C ALA A 148 10.43 -3.83 2.78
N ARG A 149 11.06 -3.64 1.61
CA ARG A 149 11.58 -2.33 1.18
C ARG A 149 10.49 -1.26 1.15
N ARG A 150 9.34 -1.57 0.53
CA ARG A 150 8.22 -0.63 0.39
C ARG A 150 7.59 -0.28 1.73
N VAL A 151 7.34 -1.29 2.57
CA VAL A 151 6.77 -1.10 3.91
C VAL A 151 7.70 -0.26 4.80
N LEU A 152 9.01 -0.52 4.78
CA LEU A 152 9.99 0.27 5.56
C LEU A 152 9.91 1.76 5.23
N VAL A 153 9.85 2.12 3.94
CA VAL A 153 9.82 3.52 3.49
C VAL A 153 8.62 4.30 4.03
N VAL A 154 7.45 3.65 4.16
CA VAL A 154 6.21 4.30 4.60
C VAL A 154 5.83 4.03 6.06
N SER A 155 6.69 3.30 6.80
CA SER A 155 6.42 2.90 8.19
C SER A 155 6.66 3.98 9.25
N GLY A 156 6.85 5.24 8.84
CA GLY A 156 7.11 6.34 9.77
C GLY A 156 6.06 6.47 10.88
N PRO A 157 4.74 6.49 10.55
CA PRO A 157 3.67 6.60 11.56
C PRO A 157 3.48 5.37 12.44
N VAL A 158 4.07 4.23 12.07
CA VAL A 158 3.89 2.98 12.81
C VAL A 158 4.60 3.10 14.17
N PRO A 159 3.94 2.78 15.30
CA PRO A 159 4.57 2.77 16.62
C PRO A 159 5.87 1.98 16.66
N TRP A 160 6.89 2.48 17.37
CA TRP A 160 8.22 1.88 17.41
C TRP A 160 8.18 0.41 17.85
N ARG A 161 7.36 0.12 18.87
CA ARG A 161 7.16 -1.23 19.41
C ARG A 161 6.76 -2.27 18.36
N LEU A 162 6.09 -1.85 17.28
CA LEU A 162 5.61 -2.73 16.22
C LEU A 162 6.66 -2.93 15.12
N LYS A 163 7.36 -1.85 14.73
CA LYS A 163 8.31 -1.87 13.59
C LYS A 163 9.74 -2.26 13.95
N HIS A 164 10.12 -2.23 15.24
CA HIS A 164 11.50 -2.46 15.69
C HIS A 164 12.10 -3.79 15.18
N ASP A 165 11.35 -4.89 15.22
CA ASP A 165 11.87 -6.19 14.76
C ASP A 165 12.06 -6.26 13.23
N LEU A 166 11.23 -5.58 12.46
CA LEU A 166 11.45 -5.43 11.02
C LEU A 166 12.71 -4.58 10.76
N TYR A 167 12.88 -3.49 11.50
CA TYR A 167 14.02 -2.59 11.35
C TYR A 167 15.34 -3.29 11.68
N ARG A 168 15.37 -4.08 12.76
CA ARG A 168 16.54 -4.89 13.13
C ARG A 168 16.92 -5.90 12.04
N ARG A 169 15.94 -6.58 11.44
CA ARG A 169 16.18 -7.49 10.30
C ARG A 169 16.68 -6.74 9.07
N ALA A 170 16.12 -5.57 8.79
CA ALA A 170 16.54 -4.72 7.68
C ALA A 170 17.98 -4.21 7.86
N ALA A 171 18.39 -3.85 9.08
CA ALA A 171 19.76 -3.44 9.38
C ALA A 171 20.78 -4.56 9.12
N ALA A 172 20.39 -5.83 9.28
CA ALA A 172 21.23 -6.98 8.94
C ALA A 172 21.25 -7.30 7.43
N THR A 173 20.48 -6.58 6.60
CA THR A 173 20.27 -6.88 5.18
C THR A 173 20.68 -5.66 4.33
N PRO A 174 21.90 -5.61 3.77
CA PRO A 174 22.45 -4.41 3.11
C PRO A 174 21.54 -3.80 2.03
N VAL A 175 20.88 -4.64 1.24
CA VAL A 175 19.95 -4.22 0.17
C VAL A 175 18.68 -3.50 0.68
N LEU A 176 18.45 -3.48 1.99
CA LEU A 176 17.36 -2.75 2.66
C LEU A 176 17.83 -1.49 3.41
N HIS A 177 19.13 -1.21 3.49
CA HIS A 177 19.66 -0.09 4.29
C HIS A 177 19.09 1.27 3.89
N GLU A 178 18.97 1.54 2.59
CA GLU A 178 18.36 2.77 2.08
C GLU A 178 16.90 2.91 2.56
N ALA A 179 16.11 1.85 2.49
CA ALA A 179 14.71 1.87 2.92
C ALA A 179 14.57 1.97 4.44
N LEU A 180 15.46 1.33 5.20
CA LEU A 180 15.52 1.50 6.65
C LEU A 180 15.90 2.94 7.03
N PHE A 181 16.85 3.55 6.33
CA PHE A 181 17.17 4.98 6.53
C PHE A 181 15.95 5.86 6.31
N HIS A 182 15.17 5.62 5.25
CA HIS A 182 13.90 6.32 5.02
C HIS A 182 12.88 6.09 6.14
N GLY A 183 12.72 4.84 6.61
CA GLY A 183 11.84 4.51 7.72
C GLY A 183 12.22 5.22 9.01
N LEU A 184 13.51 5.24 9.37
CA LEU A 184 14.03 5.98 10.53
C LEU A 184 13.76 7.48 10.42
N ARG A 185 13.97 8.05 9.23
CA ARG A 185 13.68 9.46 8.97
C ARG A 185 12.18 9.78 9.06
N GLY A 186 11.32 8.92 8.50
CA GLY A 186 9.86 9.08 8.62
C GLY A 186 9.41 8.97 10.08
N SER A 187 9.97 8.03 10.83
CA SER A 187 9.71 7.85 12.27
C SER A 187 10.03 9.09 13.11
N LEU A 188 10.94 9.95 12.63
CA LEU A 188 11.33 11.19 13.29
C LEU A 188 10.45 12.39 12.90
N HIS A 189 9.94 12.41 11.67
CA HIS A 189 9.33 13.61 11.07
C HIS A 189 7.85 13.49 10.72
N ASP A 190 7.31 12.29 10.64
CA ASP A 190 5.87 12.10 10.41
C ASP A 190 5.07 12.57 11.63
N VAL A 191 3.84 13.01 11.38
CA VAL A 191 2.95 13.57 12.42
C VAL A 191 2.71 12.57 13.56
N TYR A 192 2.60 11.29 13.22
CA TYR A 192 2.45 10.18 14.16
C TYR A 192 3.74 9.37 14.32
N GLY A 193 4.88 9.94 13.92
CA GLY A 193 6.18 9.31 14.02
C GLY A 193 6.50 8.91 15.46
N ASP A 194 6.95 7.66 15.62
CA ASP A 194 7.42 7.13 16.90
C ASP A 194 8.78 6.45 16.72
N LEU A 195 9.70 6.75 17.64
CA LEU A 195 11.10 6.39 17.57
C LEU A 195 11.69 6.19 18.97
N ASP A 196 12.28 5.02 19.24
CA ASP A 196 13.20 4.88 20.35
C ASP A 196 14.57 5.44 19.95
N ARG A 197 14.99 6.51 20.63
CA ARG A 197 16.21 7.25 20.31
C ARG A 197 17.46 6.38 20.34
N GLU A 198 17.64 5.55 21.37
CA GLU A 198 18.87 4.76 21.54
C GLU A 198 18.95 3.64 20.51
N ALA A 199 17.84 2.89 20.34
CA ALA A 199 17.75 1.82 19.36
C ALA A 199 17.87 2.35 17.93
N ALA A 200 17.27 3.50 17.62
CA ALA A 200 17.40 4.15 16.31
C ALA A 200 18.84 4.56 16.00
N LEU A 201 19.57 5.13 16.97
CA LEU A 201 20.98 5.46 16.79
C LEU A 201 21.84 4.21 16.57
N HIS A 202 21.53 3.12 17.26
CA HIS A 202 22.21 1.84 17.07
C HIS A 202 21.97 1.26 15.67
N LEU A 203 20.72 1.26 15.20
CA LEU A 203 20.37 0.82 13.86
C LEU A 203 21.02 1.69 12.78
N LEU A 204 21.00 3.01 12.97
CA LEU A 204 21.58 3.98 12.03
C LEU A 204 23.10 3.80 11.89
N ALA A 205 23.79 3.43 12.98
CA ALA A 205 25.22 3.13 12.96
C ALA A 205 25.58 1.84 12.22
N ALA A 206 24.61 0.94 12.00
CA ALA A 206 24.81 -0.33 11.29
C ALA A 206 24.56 -0.24 9.78
N LEU A 207 24.09 0.91 9.28
CA LEU A 207 23.78 1.08 7.85
C LEU A 207 25.05 1.35 7.04
N ASP A 208 25.20 0.62 5.94
CA ASP A 208 26.23 0.83 4.93
C ASP A 208 25.75 1.91 3.94
N LEU A 209 25.79 3.16 4.40
CA LEU A 209 25.40 4.35 3.66
C LEU A 209 26.47 5.45 3.80
N PRO A 210 26.54 6.41 2.87
CA PRO A 210 27.51 7.52 2.97
C PRO A 210 27.35 8.30 4.28
N GLU A 211 28.46 8.53 4.97
CA GLU A 211 28.49 9.13 6.31
C GLU A 211 27.84 10.52 6.33
N GLU A 212 27.95 11.30 5.25
CA GLU A 212 27.29 12.60 5.12
C GLU A 212 25.76 12.51 5.22
N ARG A 213 25.15 11.42 4.75
CA ARG A 213 23.70 11.21 4.83
C ARG A 213 23.30 10.76 6.23
N VAL A 214 24.07 9.84 6.79
CA VAL A 214 23.83 9.28 8.13
C VAL A 214 24.03 10.33 9.21
N ALA A 215 25.03 11.21 9.07
CA ALA A 215 25.38 12.23 10.06
C ALA A 215 24.26 13.24 10.32
N VAL A 216 23.52 13.65 9.28
CA VAL A 216 22.38 14.58 9.43
C VAL A 216 21.30 13.95 10.30
N LEU A 217 20.79 12.78 9.90
CA LEU A 217 19.75 12.09 10.66
C LEU A 217 20.20 11.73 12.08
N ARG A 218 21.47 11.36 12.25
CA ARG A 218 22.07 11.10 13.58
C ARG A 218 22.06 12.35 14.46
N GLY A 219 22.32 13.51 13.87
CA GLY A 219 22.23 14.80 14.56
C GLY A 219 20.81 15.10 15.02
N ASP A 220 19.83 14.90 14.13
CA ASP A 220 18.42 15.17 14.41
C ASP A 220 17.88 14.23 15.50
N ILE A 221 18.18 12.93 15.44
CA ILE A 221 17.79 11.95 16.48
C ILE A 221 18.43 12.29 17.83
N LYS A 222 19.65 12.84 17.86
CA LYS A 222 20.30 13.27 19.10
C LYS A 222 19.67 14.53 19.71
N ALA A 223 18.91 15.28 18.93
CA ALA A 223 18.26 16.51 19.37
C ALA A 223 16.86 16.31 19.95
N LEU A 224 16.26 15.11 19.79
CA LEU A 224 15.04 14.68 20.48
C LEU A 224 15.22 14.63 22.00
#